data_AF-G9NU46-F1
#
_entry.id   AF-G9NU46-F1
#
_cell.length_a   1.000
_cell.length_b   1.000
_cell.length_c   1.000
_cell.angle_alpha   90.00
_cell.angle_beta   90.00
_cell.angle_gamma   90.00
#
_symmetry.space_group_name_H-M   'P 1'
#
loop_
_entity.id
_entity.type
_entity.pdbx_description
1 polymer ?
#
loop_
_entity_poly.entity_id
_entity_poly.type
_entity_poly.pdbx_seq_one_letter_code
_entity_poly.pdbx_strand_id
1 'polypeptide(L)'
;MSQSTSSDPTLTAFYSSPSSAPFSISESIPAPPTPLDPAGKSTYLESLRASVAAAQDQINKELTTRMEEDKAREGGAAAVDEEKEEENYGEEVQEEED
;
A
#
# COMPACT_ATOMS: atom_id res chain seq x y z
N MET A 1 -16.61 -37.41 -19.90
CA MET A 1 -15.53 -36.45 -20.22
C MET A 1 -15.35 -35.56 -19.01
N SER A 2 -14.28 -35.77 -18.25
CA SER A 2 -14.01 -34.99 -17.03
C SER A 2 -13.30 -33.69 -17.45
N GLN A 3 -13.98 -32.56 -17.35
CA GLN A 3 -13.35 -31.26 -17.52
C GLN A 3 -12.44 -31.02 -16.31
N SER A 4 -11.14 -30.82 -16.58
CA SER A 4 -10.18 -30.36 -15.58
C SER A 4 -10.56 -28.95 -15.16
N THR A 5 -11.03 -28.78 -13.93
CA THR A 5 -11.25 -27.45 -13.33
C THR A 5 -9.89 -26.81 -13.08
N SER A 6 -9.47 -25.84 -13.90
CA SER A 6 -8.30 -25.02 -13.61
C SER A 6 -8.58 -24.23 -12.33
N SER A 7 -7.83 -24.49 -11.25
CA SER A 7 -7.91 -23.70 -10.03
C SER A 7 -7.47 -22.27 -10.29
N ASP A 8 -8.19 -21.30 -9.73
CA ASP A 8 -7.89 -19.88 -9.87
C ASP A 8 -6.48 -19.55 -9.31
N PRO A 9 -5.59 -18.91 -10.08
CA PRO A 9 -4.33 -18.42 -9.55
C PRO A 9 -4.55 -17.39 -8.44
N THR A 10 -3.55 -17.24 -7.57
CA THR A 10 -3.60 -16.27 -6.47
C THR A 10 -2.37 -15.38 -6.53
N LEU A 11 -2.58 -14.06 -6.46
CA LEU A 11 -1.53 -13.07 -6.24
C LEU A 11 -1.33 -12.91 -4.75
N THR A 12 -0.10 -13.15 -4.27
CA THR A 12 0.23 -13.06 -2.85
C THR A 12 1.37 -12.08 -2.62
N ALA A 13 1.28 -11.29 -1.55
CA ALA A 13 2.38 -10.49 -1.04
C ALA A 13 2.55 -10.74 0.46
N PHE A 14 3.80 -10.73 0.93
CA PHE A 14 4.14 -10.90 2.34
C PHE A 14 5.12 -9.83 2.76
N TYR A 15 4.82 -9.17 3.86
CA TYR A 15 5.67 -8.16 4.47
C TYR A 15 6.13 -8.62 5.84
N SER A 16 7.39 -8.33 6.15
CA SER A 16 8.01 -8.57 7.44
C SER A 16 8.92 -7.40 7.79
N SER A 17 8.98 -7.05 9.06
CA SER A 17 9.81 -6.00 9.62
C SER A 17 10.34 -6.41 10.99
N PRO A 18 11.54 -5.96 11.41
CA PRO A 18 12.03 -6.14 12.77
C PRO A 18 11.21 -5.38 13.82
N SER A 19 10.57 -4.27 13.45
CA SER A 19 9.91 -3.32 14.36
C SER A 19 8.38 -3.28 14.22
N SER A 20 7.85 -3.82 13.12
CA SER A 20 6.41 -3.77 12.83
C SER A 20 5.84 -5.16 12.61
N ALA A 21 4.56 -5.35 12.95
CA ALA A 21 3.89 -6.64 12.76
C ALA A 21 3.83 -7.02 11.26
N PRO A 22 4.03 -8.32 10.92
CA PRO A 22 3.95 -8.77 9.54
C PRO A 22 2.51 -8.70 9.02
N PHE A 23 2.35 -8.57 7.70
CA PHE A 23 1.05 -8.70 7.04
C PHE A 23 1.18 -9.44 5.72
N SER A 24 0.06 -9.99 5.25
CA SER A 24 -0.02 -10.67 3.97
C SER A 24 -1.26 -10.26 3.20
N ILE A 25 -1.12 -10.21 1.88
CA ILE A 25 -2.22 -9.97 0.94
C ILE A 25 -2.37 -11.22 0.09
N SER A 26 -3.62 -11.57 -0.22
CA SER A 26 -3.96 -12.70 -1.06
C SER A 26 -5.18 -12.33 -1.92
N GLU A 27 -4.95 -12.16 -3.21
CA GLU A 27 -5.98 -11.81 -4.19
C GLU A 27 -6.17 -12.98 -5.16
N SER A 28 -7.39 -13.55 -5.21
CA SER A 28 -7.71 -14.61 -6.17
C SER A 28 -8.00 -14.02 -7.53
N ILE A 29 -7.40 -14.59 -8.58
CA ILE A 29 -7.56 -14.15 -9.96
C ILE A 29 -8.29 -15.28 -10.71
N PRO A 30 -9.45 -15.02 -11.32
CA PRO A 30 -10.16 -16.02 -12.10
C PRO A 30 -9.27 -16.62 -13.18
N ALA A 31 -9.19 -17.95 -13.27
CA ALA A 31 -8.42 -18.62 -14.31
C ALA A 31 -9.01 -18.35 -15.70
N PRO A 32 -8.18 -18.22 -16.75
CA PRO A 32 -8.70 -18.07 -18.10
C PRO A 32 -9.39 -19.36 -18.57
N PRO A 33 -10.34 -19.27 -19.52
CA PRO A 33 -10.97 -20.44 -20.11
C PRO A 33 -9.93 -21.34 -20.81
N THR A 34 -10.21 -22.65 -20.83
CA THR A 34 -9.44 -23.64 -21.58
C THR A 34 -10.37 -24.33 -22.59
N PRO A 35 -10.12 -24.23 -23.92
CA PRO A 35 -8.95 -23.61 -24.56
C PRO A 35 -8.95 -22.08 -24.47
N LEU A 36 -7.75 -21.50 -24.40
CA LEU A 36 -7.57 -20.05 -24.32
C LEU A 36 -7.92 -19.39 -25.65
N ASP A 37 -8.81 -18.40 -25.62
CA ASP A 37 -9.15 -17.54 -26.74
C ASP A 37 -8.72 -16.08 -26.46
N PRO A 38 -8.70 -15.19 -27.48
CA PRO A 38 -8.29 -13.80 -27.28
C PRO A 38 -9.15 -13.04 -26.26
N ALA A 39 -10.46 -13.32 -26.20
CA ALA A 39 -11.37 -12.69 -25.25
C ALA A 39 -11.05 -13.12 -23.81
N GLY A 40 -10.92 -14.43 -23.56
CA GLY A 40 -10.54 -14.98 -22.27
C GLY A 40 -9.17 -14.50 -21.80
N LYS A 41 -8.20 -14.33 -22.73
CA LYS A 41 -6.92 -13.71 -22.41
C LYS A 41 -7.06 -12.25 -21.98
N SER A 42 -7.88 -11.46 -22.68
CA SER A 42 -8.12 -10.06 -22.33
C SER A 42 -8.73 -9.92 -20.95
N THR A 43 -9.78 -10.68 -20.65
CA THR A 43 -10.45 -10.69 -19.34
C THR A 43 -9.51 -11.14 -18.23
N TYR A 44 -8.72 -12.19 -18.44
CA TYR A 44 -7.73 -12.63 -17.45
C TYR A 44 -6.70 -11.54 -17.12
N LEU A 45 -6.17 -10.86 -18.14
CA LEU A 45 -5.21 -9.78 -17.94
C LEU A 45 -5.82 -8.54 -17.29
N GLU A 46 -7.10 -8.25 -17.55
CA GLU A 46 -7.86 -7.20 -16.88
C GLU A 46 -8.02 -7.52 -15.39
N SER A 47 -8.47 -8.73 -15.04
CA SER A 47 -8.56 -9.19 -13.66
C SER A 47 -7.21 -9.16 -12.95
N LEU A 48 -6.14 -9.63 -13.60
CA LEU A 48 -4.79 -9.57 -13.06
C LEU A 48 -4.36 -8.12 -12.75
N ARG A 49 -4.61 -7.17 -13.66
CA ARG A 49 -4.28 -5.75 -13.41
C ARG A 49 -5.08 -5.18 -12.25
N ALA A 50 -6.37 -5.51 -12.16
CA ALA A 50 -7.22 -5.07 -11.07
C ALA A 50 -6.72 -5.62 -9.72
N SER A 51 -6.40 -6.92 -9.64
CA SER A 51 -5.83 -7.52 -8.43
C SER A 51 -4.49 -6.91 -8.04
N VAL A 52 -3.63 -6.58 -9.00
CA VAL A 52 -2.36 -5.89 -8.72
C VAL A 52 -2.60 -4.48 -8.16
N ALA A 53 -3.51 -3.70 -8.75
CA ALA A 53 -3.86 -2.38 -8.25
C ALA A 53 -4.45 -2.44 -6.83
N ALA A 54 -5.36 -3.38 -6.58
CA ALA A 54 -5.93 -3.59 -5.25
C ALA A 54 -4.87 -3.97 -4.20
N ALA A 55 -3.96 -4.90 -4.55
CA ALA A 55 -2.85 -5.26 -3.68
C ALA A 55 -1.92 -4.06 -3.40
N GLN A 56 -1.64 -3.23 -4.41
CA GLN A 56 -0.85 -2.01 -4.25
C GLN A 56 -1.52 -1.03 -3.28
N ASP A 57 -2.82 -0.78 -3.44
CA ASP A 57 -3.58 0.11 -2.55
C ASP A 57 -3.56 -0.38 -1.10
N GLN A 58 -3.75 -1.69 -0.89
CA GLN A 58 -3.65 -2.30 0.44
C GLN A 58 -2.25 -2.16 1.04
N ILE A 59 -1.18 -2.41 0.27
CA ILE A 59 0.20 -2.22 0.72
C ILE A 59 0.43 -0.77 1.13
N ASN A 60 0.05 0.19 0.28
CA ASN A 60 0.25 1.60 0.54
C ASN A 60 -0.49 2.03 1.81
N LYS A 61 -1.73 1.59 1.99
CA LYS A 61 -2.52 1.86 3.20
C LYS A 61 -1.83 1.34 4.45
N GLU A 62 -1.38 0.08 4.42
CA GLU A 62 -0.74 -0.55 5.58
C GLU A 62 0.61 0.09 5.92
N LEU A 63 1.42 0.42 4.91
CA LEU A 63 2.70 1.09 5.14
C LEU A 63 2.49 2.53 5.63
N THR A 64 1.49 3.25 5.11
CA THR A 64 1.16 4.62 5.57
C THR A 64 0.70 4.62 7.02
N THR A 65 -0.19 3.70 7.38
CA THR A 65 -0.67 3.55 8.77
C THR A 65 0.50 3.29 9.72
N ARG A 66 1.45 2.43 9.33
CA ARG A 66 2.64 2.16 10.16
C ARG A 66 3.59 3.35 10.25
N MET A 67 3.77 4.14 9.19
CA MET A 67 4.56 5.36 9.26
C MET A 67 3.95 6.36 10.26
N GLU A 68 2.63 6.47 10.31
CA GLU A 68 1.92 7.31 11.28
C GLU A 68 2.09 6.77 12.72
N GLU A 69 1.97 5.46 12.91
CA GLU A 69 2.23 4.80 14.20
C GLU A 69 3.68 5.00 14.67
N ASP A 70 4.64 4.90 13.75
CA ASP A 70 6.06 5.10 14.04
C ASP A 70 6.33 6.58 14.40
N LYS A 71 5.77 7.54 13.66
CA LYS A 71 5.85 8.98 13.97
C LYS A 71 5.29 9.30 15.36
N ALA A 72 4.19 8.66 15.74
CA ALA A 72 3.60 8.81 17.08
C ALA A 72 4.47 8.18 18.18
N ARG A 73 5.10 7.03 17.91
CA ARG A 73 5.93 6.31 18.88
C ARG A 73 7.28 6.99 19.14
N GLU A 74 7.86 7.62 18.13
CA GLU A 74 9.12 8.38 18.23
C GLU A 74 8.95 9.73 18.98
N GLY A 75 7.74 10.05 19.45
CA GLY A 75 7.53 11.11 20.43
C GLY A 75 7.90 12.51 19.92
N GLY A 76 7.45 12.88 18.72
CA GLY A 76 7.45 14.29 18.32
C GLY A 76 8.82 14.97 18.37
N ALA A 77 9.91 14.32 17.96
CA ALA A 77 11.19 15.02 17.77
C ALA A 77 11.12 16.08 16.64
N ALA A 78 10.02 16.10 15.87
CA ALA A 78 9.56 17.21 15.06
C ALA A 78 8.08 17.55 15.35
N ALA A 79 7.63 17.40 16.60
CA ALA A 79 6.53 18.23 17.11
C ALA A 79 7.11 19.62 17.39
N VAL A 80 7.64 20.22 16.32
CA VAL A 80 7.36 21.62 16.08
C VAL A 80 5.84 21.69 16.19
N ASP A 81 5.39 22.40 17.20
CA ASP A 81 3.99 22.77 17.34
C ASP A 81 3.60 23.49 16.04
N GLU A 82 3.01 22.77 15.07
CA GLU A 82 2.68 23.29 13.74
C GLU A 82 1.84 24.57 13.87
N GLU A 83 1.03 24.67 14.92
CA GLU A 83 0.27 25.87 15.28
C GLU A 83 1.19 27.05 15.65
N LYS A 84 2.29 26.79 16.37
CA LYS A 84 3.29 27.79 16.75
C LYS A 84 4.22 28.18 15.60
N GLU A 85 4.48 27.30 14.64
CA GLU A 85 5.23 27.65 13.41
C GLU A 85 4.36 28.39 12.38
N GLU A 86 3.05 28.13 12.32
CA GLU A 86 2.12 28.95 11.53
C GLU A 86 1.97 30.38 12.09
N GLU A 87 1.98 30.54 13.42
CA GLU A 87 1.95 31.87 14.06
C GLU A 87 3.19 32.73 13.78
N ASN A 88 4.34 32.10 13.47
CA ASN A 88 5.59 32.81 13.15
C ASN A 88 5.82 32.98 11.64
N TYR A 89 4.89 32.52 10.80
CA TYR A 89 5.01 32.59 9.33
C TYR A 89 4.65 34.00 8.82
N GLY A 90 5.51 34.98 9.08
CA GLY A 90 5.31 36.36 8.62
C GLY A 90 6.11 37.43 9.37
N GLU A 91 6.80 37.06 10.44
CA GLU A 91 7.76 37.95 11.12
C GLU A 91 9.17 37.47 10.76
N GLU A 92 9.93 38.32 10.06
CA GLU A 92 11.37 38.09 9.89
C GLU A 92 11.96 38.08 11.31
N VAL A 93 12.32 36.91 11.85
CA VAL A 93 13.02 36.82 13.15
C VAL A 93 14.40 37.44 12.92
N GLN A 94 14.48 38.75 13.09
CA GLN A 94 15.72 39.48 13.08
C GLN A 94 16.49 38.99 14.30
N GLU A 95 17.42 38.07 14.10
CA GLU A 95 18.43 37.74 15.08
C GLU A 95 19.15 39.05 15.40
N GLU A 96 18.80 39.68 16.53
CA GLU A 96 19.58 40.79 17.06
C GLU A 96 20.94 40.24 17.48
N GLU A 97 21.96 40.55 16.69
CA GLU A 97 23.38 40.40 17.05
C GLU A 97 23.67 41.28 18.27
N ASP A 98 24.19 40.68 19.35
CA ASP A 98 24.85 41.37 20.48
C ASP A 98 26.21 40.72 20.74
#